data_AF-A0A9R0VLW1-F1
#
_entry.id   AF-A0A9R0VLW1-F1
#
_cell.length_a   1.000
_cell.length_b   1.000
_cell.length_c   1.000
_cell.angle_alpha   90.00
_cell.angle_beta   90.00
_cell.angle_gamma   90.00
#
_symmetry.space_group_name_H-M   'P 1'
#
loop_
_entity.id
_entity.type
_entity.pdbx_description
1 polymer ?
#
loop_
_entity_poly.entity_id
_entity_poly.type
_entity_poly.pdbx_seq_one_letter_code
_entity_poly.pdbx_strand_id
1 'polypeptide(L)'
;MLSRAPWPFVWTLATAVPKFIKGRKSHPCTPLRTETGMAMASSASVSVSGRGGGFLLPAAVLLAVAVVHARGAPCVPRVFSFGDSLADTGNFPFLYGNDSREPALRTPYGETFFRRATGRFSDGRLIVDFIADTMGLPFVRPYLSGRTAEDFASGANFAVGGAMALGPDFFRGRGVPMGDRMHLDVEMKWFHDLLDLLCPADRADCTGMMNQSLFLVGEIGGNDYNIPLLSRVPFEKIRTFTPSVVAKISSTVTELIGLGAKTLVVPGNLPIGCVPNYLMIFKSDKKEDYEPETGCLRWMNEFSKYHNRLLIDELEKLRKFHRGVSIIYADYYGAAMEIYRSPEQFGIDHPLAACCGGGGPYGVSMTARCGYGEYKVCDDPQKYGSWDGFHPSEAAYKGIAIGLLRGTYTQPSISTTISSCPQLTELGSSVEYKNCGTVPHLTVVAQVIGWLLFFVHFL
;
A
#
# COMPACT_ATOMS: atom_id res chain seq x y z
N MET A 1 55.93 -20.61 -66.35
CA MET A 1 55.33 -21.29 -67.52
C MET A 1 54.97 -22.71 -67.11
N LEU A 2 53.67 -23.06 -67.22
CA LEU A 2 53.04 -24.40 -67.26
C LEU A 2 53.38 -25.40 -66.11
N SER A 3 52.46 -26.14 -65.48
CA SER A 3 51.01 -26.27 -65.52
C SER A 3 50.61 -27.25 -64.40
N ARG A 4 49.30 -27.40 -64.17
CA ARG A 4 48.56 -28.49 -63.48
C ARG A 4 48.23 -28.32 -61.98
N ALA A 5 46.94 -28.06 -61.76
CA ALA A 5 46.14 -28.55 -60.63
C ALA A 5 45.46 -29.89 -61.03
N PRO A 6 44.57 -30.52 -60.22
CA PRO A 6 44.26 -30.40 -58.78
C PRO A 6 44.38 -31.78 -58.05
N TRP A 7 44.20 -31.94 -56.73
CA TRP A 7 42.96 -32.22 -55.99
C TRP A 7 43.16 -31.95 -54.48
N PRO A 8 42.20 -31.36 -53.74
CA PRO A 8 42.39 -30.95 -52.34
C PRO A 8 41.64 -31.81 -51.32
N PHE A 9 42.21 -31.89 -50.11
CA PHE A 9 41.51 -32.13 -48.84
C PHE A 9 41.24 -30.78 -48.14
N VAL A 10 40.28 -30.77 -47.22
CA VAL A 10 40.04 -29.81 -46.09
C VAL A 10 38.77 -28.95 -46.20
N TRP A 11 37.77 -29.39 -45.41
CA TRP A 11 36.78 -28.65 -44.60
C TRP A 11 35.96 -27.49 -45.20
N THR A 12 34.66 -27.73 -45.42
CA THR A 12 33.58 -26.79 -45.04
C THR A 12 32.24 -27.54 -45.01
N LEU A 13 31.52 -27.54 -43.87
CA LEU A 13 30.10 -27.91 -43.85
C LEU A 13 29.33 -26.71 -43.31
N ALA A 14 28.65 -26.03 -44.23
CA ALA A 14 27.62 -25.06 -43.93
C ALA A 14 26.33 -25.54 -44.61
N THR A 15 25.20 -25.23 -43.97
CA THR A 15 23.81 -25.26 -44.49
C THR A 15 23.20 -26.68 -44.60
N ALA A 16 21.94 -26.94 -44.25
CA ALA A 16 20.75 -26.11 -44.07
C ALA A 16 19.68 -26.90 -43.28
N VAL A 17 18.86 -26.24 -42.43
CA VAL A 17 17.43 -26.61 -42.21
C VAL A 17 16.62 -25.34 -41.87
N PRO A 18 15.39 -25.16 -42.40
CA PRO A 18 14.64 -23.90 -42.42
C PRO A 18 13.67 -23.70 -41.25
N LYS A 19 13.32 -22.43 -41.01
CA LYS A 19 12.25 -21.95 -40.13
C LYS A 19 10.87 -22.49 -40.55
N PHE A 20 10.23 -23.24 -39.66
CA PHE A 20 8.78 -23.42 -39.60
C PHE A 20 8.34 -23.27 -38.14
N ILE A 21 7.43 -22.33 -37.88
CA ILE A 21 6.18 -22.47 -37.10
C ILE A 21 5.60 -21.06 -36.90
N LYS A 22 4.56 -20.77 -37.67
CA LYS A 22 3.51 -19.78 -37.38
C LYS A 22 2.57 -20.39 -36.33
N GLY A 23 2.17 -19.59 -35.36
CA GLY A 23 0.84 -19.58 -34.76
C GLY A 23 0.44 -20.73 -33.83
N ARG A 24 0.34 -20.45 -32.53
CA ARG A 24 -0.74 -21.00 -31.71
C ARG A 24 -1.47 -19.87 -31.01
N LYS A 25 -2.79 -19.86 -31.21
CA LYS A 25 -3.78 -19.01 -30.55
C LYS A 25 -3.75 -19.30 -29.04
N SER A 26 -3.79 -18.25 -28.23
CA SER A 26 -4.20 -18.36 -26.83
C SER A 26 -5.69 -18.74 -26.80
N HIS A 27 -6.03 -19.78 -26.03
CA HIS A 27 -7.42 -20.09 -25.73
C HIS A 27 -7.92 -19.14 -24.63
N PRO A 28 -9.16 -18.61 -24.71
CA PRO A 28 -9.73 -17.85 -23.62
C PRO A 28 -10.08 -18.78 -22.46
N CYS A 29 -9.67 -18.42 -21.25
CA CYS A 29 -10.08 -19.11 -20.03
C CYS A 29 -11.54 -18.73 -19.70
N THR A 30 -12.42 -19.72 -19.70
CA THR A 30 -13.79 -19.61 -19.19
C THR A 30 -13.78 -19.56 -17.66
N PRO A 31 -14.57 -18.70 -16.99
CA PRO A 31 -14.55 -18.61 -15.53
C PRO A 31 -15.26 -19.80 -14.88
N LEU A 32 -14.60 -20.43 -13.91
CA LEU A 32 -15.24 -21.31 -12.94
C LEU A 32 -15.96 -20.43 -11.92
N ARG A 33 -17.29 -20.49 -11.96
CA ARG A 33 -18.23 -19.87 -11.04
C ARG A 33 -18.05 -20.48 -9.64
N THR A 34 -17.36 -19.79 -8.75
CA THR A 34 -17.53 -20.01 -7.30
C THR A 34 -18.63 -19.08 -6.82
N GLU A 35 -19.85 -19.60 -6.73
CA GLU A 35 -20.90 -18.97 -5.94
C GLU A 35 -20.52 -19.06 -4.46
N THR A 36 -20.01 -17.97 -3.91
CA THR A 36 -20.25 -17.61 -2.52
C THR A 36 -21.02 -16.30 -2.52
N GLY A 37 -22.29 -16.41 -2.94
CA GLY A 37 -23.26 -15.35 -2.76
C GLY A 37 -23.52 -15.15 -1.27
N MET A 38 -22.87 -14.17 -0.68
CA MET A 38 -23.24 -13.66 0.64
C MET A 38 -24.47 -12.78 0.44
N ALA A 39 -25.65 -13.40 0.39
CA ALA A 39 -26.92 -12.70 0.38
C ALA A 39 -27.09 -12.02 1.75
N MET A 40 -26.91 -10.70 1.79
CA MET A 40 -27.44 -9.87 2.86
C MET A 40 -28.96 -9.98 2.84
N ALA A 41 -29.54 -10.63 3.85
CA ALA A 41 -30.98 -10.65 4.03
C ALA A 41 -31.48 -9.22 4.25
N SER A 42 -32.17 -8.67 3.25
CA SER A 42 -32.97 -7.46 3.38
C SER A 42 -34.15 -7.75 4.30
N SER A 43 -34.29 -6.98 5.36
CA SER A 43 -35.47 -6.98 6.23
C SER A 43 -36.68 -6.44 5.46
N ALA A 44 -37.48 -7.34 4.88
CA ALA A 44 -38.80 -7.00 4.36
C ALA A 44 -39.75 -6.74 5.55
N SER A 45 -40.21 -5.51 5.69
CA SER A 45 -41.33 -5.15 6.57
C SER A 45 -42.63 -5.66 5.95
N VAL A 46 -43.16 -6.78 6.47
CA VAL A 46 -44.49 -7.27 6.12
C VAL A 46 -45.53 -6.50 6.93
N SER A 47 -46.32 -5.68 6.24
CA SER A 47 -47.55 -5.09 6.79
C SER A 47 -48.63 -6.18 6.87
N VAL A 48 -49.01 -6.58 8.09
CA VAL A 48 -50.14 -7.48 8.30
C VAL A 48 -51.42 -6.66 8.45
N SER A 49 -52.28 -6.71 7.43
CA SER A 49 -53.67 -6.30 7.54
C SER A 49 -54.47 -7.43 8.20
N GLY A 50 -55.24 -7.10 9.23
CA GLY A 50 -55.96 -8.07 10.03
C GLY A 50 -57.20 -8.64 9.31
N ARG A 51 -57.43 -9.94 9.49
CA ARG A 51 -58.77 -10.52 9.71
C ARG A 51 -58.66 -11.99 10.16
N GLY A 52 -59.23 -12.24 11.33
CA GLY A 52 -59.89 -13.46 11.83
C GLY A 52 -59.41 -14.86 11.43
N GLY A 53 -59.11 -15.68 12.44
CA GLY A 53 -59.12 -17.13 12.33
C GLY A 53 -58.09 -17.78 13.25
N GLY A 54 -58.52 -18.23 14.43
CA GLY A 54 -57.65 -18.88 15.40
C GLY A 54 -57.18 -20.26 14.94
N PHE A 55 -55.87 -20.48 15.00
CA PHE A 55 -55.25 -21.80 15.10
C PHE A 55 -53.99 -21.70 15.97
N LEU A 56 -53.89 -22.60 16.95
CA LEU A 56 -52.77 -22.76 17.87
C LEU A 56 -51.52 -23.24 17.09
N LEU A 57 -50.40 -22.52 17.21
CA LEU A 57 -49.08 -22.98 16.76
C LEU A 57 -48.14 -23.09 17.97
N PRO A 58 -47.28 -24.13 18.03
CA PRO A 58 -46.35 -24.31 19.14
C PRO A 58 -45.20 -23.31 19.03
N ALA A 59 -44.81 -22.73 20.16
CA ALA A 59 -43.69 -21.80 20.26
C ALA A 59 -42.36 -22.50 19.93
N ALA A 60 -41.88 -22.36 18.69
CA ALA A 60 -40.50 -22.68 18.34
C ALA A 60 -39.59 -21.54 18.83
N VAL A 61 -38.91 -21.76 19.95
CA VAL A 61 -37.85 -20.90 20.44
C VAL A 61 -36.65 -21.04 19.49
N LEU A 62 -36.50 -20.10 18.55
CA LEU A 62 -35.28 -19.95 17.75
C LEU A 62 -34.19 -19.34 18.65
N LEU A 63 -33.33 -20.19 19.20
CA LEU A 63 -32.08 -19.76 19.82
C LEU A 63 -31.15 -19.26 18.70
N ALA A 64 -31.10 -17.94 18.49
CA ALA A 64 -30.09 -17.33 17.64
C ALA A 64 -28.74 -17.45 18.37
N VAL A 65 -27.95 -18.47 18.03
CA VAL A 65 -26.55 -18.56 18.45
C VAL A 65 -25.80 -17.48 17.68
N ALA A 66 -25.61 -16.32 18.29
CA ALA A 66 -24.63 -15.35 17.83
C ALA A 66 -23.26 -16.01 17.94
N VAL A 67 -22.70 -16.44 16.80
CA VAL A 67 -21.28 -16.83 16.73
C VAL A 67 -20.49 -15.54 16.87
N VAL A 68 -20.26 -15.12 18.11
CA VAL A 68 -19.21 -14.16 18.43
C VAL A 68 -17.92 -14.88 18.07
N HIS A 69 -17.36 -14.58 16.90
CA HIS A 69 -15.98 -14.93 16.64
C HIS A 69 -15.17 -14.22 17.72
N ALA A 70 -14.69 -14.96 18.70
CA ALA A 70 -13.72 -14.46 19.64
C ALA A 70 -12.53 -14.00 18.80
N ARG A 71 -12.39 -12.68 18.61
CA ARG A 71 -11.16 -12.13 18.09
C ARG A 71 -10.09 -12.60 19.06
N GLY A 72 -9.14 -13.40 18.57
CA GLY A 72 -7.99 -13.82 19.37
C GLY A 72 -7.33 -12.61 20.02
N ALA A 73 -6.59 -12.83 21.11
CA ALA A 73 -5.87 -11.75 21.77
C ALA A 73 -5.04 -10.94 20.75
N PRO A 74 -5.02 -9.60 20.85
CA PRO A 74 -4.34 -8.76 19.88
C PRO A 74 -2.83 -9.02 19.92
N CYS A 75 -2.19 -8.98 18.74
CA CYS A 75 -0.77 -9.30 18.58
C CYS A 75 0.15 -8.25 19.20
N VAL A 76 -0.32 -7.01 19.24
CA VAL A 76 0.26 -5.90 19.99
C VAL A 76 -0.89 -5.16 20.70
N PRO A 77 -0.71 -4.64 21.91
CA PRO A 77 -1.79 -3.95 22.62
C PRO A 77 -2.22 -2.65 21.95
N ARG A 78 -1.29 -1.94 21.28
CA ARG A 78 -1.50 -0.59 20.77
C ARG A 78 -0.71 -0.34 19.49
N VAL A 79 -1.28 0.51 18.63
CA VAL A 79 -0.60 1.09 17.47
C VAL A 79 -0.59 2.61 17.60
N PHE A 80 0.59 3.21 17.53
CA PHE A 80 0.76 4.64 17.36
C PHE A 80 1.24 4.93 15.94
N SER A 81 0.51 5.76 15.20
CA SER A 81 0.77 6.02 13.79
C SER A 81 1.00 7.49 13.52
N PHE A 82 2.00 7.81 12.72
CA PHE A 82 2.40 9.14 12.25
C PHE A 82 2.44 9.11 10.72
N GLY A 83 2.26 10.26 10.07
CA GLY A 83 2.39 10.34 8.62
C GLY A 83 1.42 11.28 7.94
N ASP A 84 1.15 11.04 6.65
CA ASP A 84 0.32 11.92 5.85
C ASP A 84 -1.05 11.33 5.47
N SER A 85 -1.62 11.76 4.34
CA SER A 85 -2.87 11.25 3.78
C SER A 85 -2.88 9.73 3.55
N LEU A 86 -1.73 9.09 3.37
CA LEU A 86 -1.62 7.64 3.20
C LEU A 86 -1.82 6.86 4.51
N ALA A 87 -1.77 7.56 5.66
CA ALA A 87 -2.00 7.00 6.98
C ALA A 87 -3.15 7.70 7.75
N ASP A 88 -3.68 8.83 7.28
CA ASP A 88 -4.73 9.59 7.99
C ASP A 88 -6.05 8.82 8.11
N THR A 89 -6.41 8.48 9.35
CA THR A 89 -7.62 7.72 9.70
C THR A 89 -8.81 8.60 10.09
N GLY A 90 -8.70 9.92 9.92
CA GLY A 90 -9.78 10.87 10.16
C GLY A 90 -9.40 12.05 11.07
N ASN A 91 -8.14 12.48 11.10
CA ASN A 91 -7.76 13.77 11.70
C ASN A 91 -8.12 14.93 10.77
N PHE A 92 -7.98 14.75 9.44
CA PHE A 92 -8.28 15.79 8.44
C PHE A 92 -9.61 16.55 8.64
N PRO A 93 -10.75 15.87 8.93
CA PRO A 93 -12.04 16.55 9.14
C PRO A 93 -12.06 17.52 10.33
N PHE A 94 -11.26 17.29 11.38
CA PHE A 94 -11.22 18.17 12.54
C PHE A 94 -10.49 19.48 12.26
N LEU A 95 -9.60 19.48 11.29
CA LEU A 95 -8.78 20.63 10.91
C LEU A 95 -9.38 21.41 9.75
N TYR A 96 -9.95 20.68 8.79
CA TYR A 96 -10.38 21.23 7.51
C TYR A 96 -11.89 21.04 7.24
N GLY A 97 -12.67 20.64 8.26
CA GLY A 97 -14.11 20.36 8.18
C GLY A 97 -14.95 21.45 7.52
N ASN A 98 -14.51 22.71 7.62
CA ASN A 98 -15.21 23.86 7.05
C ASN A 98 -14.80 24.20 5.60
N ASP A 99 -13.77 23.57 5.03
CA ASP A 99 -13.37 23.83 3.65
C ASP A 99 -14.15 22.93 2.67
N SER A 100 -15.16 23.53 2.04
CA SER A 100 -15.98 22.91 0.98
C SER A 100 -15.20 22.46 -0.26
N ARG A 101 -13.90 22.75 -0.35
CA ARG A 101 -13.02 22.28 -1.43
C ARG A 101 -12.32 20.97 -1.10
N GLU A 102 -12.38 20.51 0.15
CA GLU A 102 -11.64 19.35 0.61
C GLU A 102 -12.38 18.02 0.35
N PRO A 103 -11.92 17.21 -0.61
CA PRO A 103 -12.73 16.15 -1.19
C PRO A 103 -12.90 14.93 -0.27
N ALA A 104 -11.89 14.63 0.56
CA ALA A 104 -11.91 13.48 1.49
C ALA A 104 -12.99 13.58 2.59
N LEU A 105 -13.69 14.72 2.68
CA LEU A 105 -14.73 14.99 3.67
C LEU A 105 -16.15 14.67 3.20
N ARG A 106 -16.31 14.18 1.96
CA ARG A 106 -17.62 13.89 1.38
C ARG A 106 -17.62 12.66 0.48
N THR A 107 -18.82 12.17 0.16
CA THR A 107 -19.00 11.14 -0.86
C THR A 107 -18.37 11.60 -2.18
N PRO A 108 -17.64 10.73 -2.90
CA PRO A 108 -17.67 9.27 -2.79
C PRO A 108 -16.59 8.64 -1.88
N TYR A 109 -15.82 9.41 -1.11
CA TYR A 109 -14.80 8.83 -0.23
C TYR A 109 -15.41 7.87 0.80
N GLY A 110 -14.72 6.76 1.06
CA GLY A 110 -15.18 5.71 1.95
C GLY A 110 -16.32 4.83 1.41
N GLU A 111 -16.69 4.92 0.13
CA GLU A 111 -17.82 4.18 -0.45
C GLU A 111 -17.69 2.66 -0.45
N THR A 112 -16.50 2.06 -0.46
CA THR A 112 -16.34 0.59 -0.57
C THR A 112 -16.51 -0.11 0.77
N PHE A 113 -15.89 0.43 1.84
CA PHE A 113 -15.88 -0.19 3.16
C PHE A 113 -16.76 0.53 4.18
N PHE A 114 -16.53 1.83 4.38
CA PHE A 114 -17.19 2.59 5.45
C PHE A 114 -18.59 3.08 5.07
N ARG A 115 -18.92 3.08 3.77
CA ARG A 115 -20.16 3.60 3.18
C ARG A 115 -20.45 5.08 3.53
N ARG A 116 -19.40 5.82 3.90
CA ARG A 116 -19.41 7.25 4.19
C ARG A 116 -17.97 7.78 4.20
N ALA A 117 -17.83 9.09 3.97
CA ALA A 117 -16.54 9.76 4.16
C ALA A 117 -16.12 9.71 5.64
N THR A 118 -14.85 9.37 5.87
CA THR A 118 -14.25 9.33 7.22
C THR A 118 -13.07 10.29 7.38
N GLY A 119 -12.67 10.98 6.31
CA GLY A 119 -11.41 11.73 6.24
C GLY A 119 -10.22 10.92 5.72
N ARG A 120 -10.37 9.59 5.49
CA ARG A 120 -9.38 8.78 4.77
C ARG A 120 -9.34 9.19 3.30
N PHE A 121 -8.13 9.28 2.75
CA PHE A 121 -7.91 9.61 1.33
C PHE A 121 -7.99 8.36 0.45
N SER A 122 -9.15 7.69 0.47
CA SER A 122 -9.43 6.50 -0.32
C SER A 122 -10.94 6.26 -0.45
N ASP A 123 -11.34 5.33 -1.30
CA ASP A 123 -12.68 4.74 -1.32
C ASP A 123 -12.94 3.86 -0.09
N GLY A 124 -11.92 3.47 0.68
CA GLY A 124 -12.10 2.62 1.85
C GLY A 124 -10.97 2.68 2.86
N ARG A 125 -10.44 1.50 3.20
CA ARG A 125 -9.37 1.31 4.19
C ARG A 125 -8.00 1.66 3.64
N LEU A 126 -7.12 2.15 4.52
CA LEU A 126 -5.71 2.42 4.26
C LEU A 126 -4.83 1.26 4.74
N ILE A 127 -3.52 1.29 4.45
CA ILE A 127 -2.56 0.26 4.91
C ILE A 127 -2.61 0.09 6.44
N VAL A 128 -2.66 1.20 7.20
CA VAL A 128 -2.75 1.17 8.66
C VAL A 128 -3.99 0.43 9.17
N ASP A 129 -5.11 0.48 8.44
CA ASP A 129 -6.33 -0.23 8.82
C ASP A 129 -6.17 -1.75 8.64
N PHE A 130 -5.53 -2.18 7.54
CA PHE A 130 -5.23 -3.59 7.30
C PHE A 130 -4.20 -4.14 8.29
N ILE A 131 -3.20 -3.33 8.67
CA ILE A 131 -2.25 -3.68 9.73
C ILE A 131 -3.00 -3.86 11.05
N ALA A 132 -3.80 -2.89 11.47
CA ALA A 132 -4.55 -2.96 12.73
C ALA A 132 -5.48 -4.18 12.79
N ASP A 133 -6.24 -4.44 11.71
CA ASP A 133 -7.12 -5.61 11.59
C ASP A 133 -6.33 -6.92 11.70
N THR A 134 -5.17 -7.02 11.03
CA THR A 134 -4.29 -8.20 11.11
C THR A 134 -3.72 -8.40 12.52
N MET A 135 -3.46 -7.32 13.26
CA MET A 135 -3.01 -7.38 14.66
C MET A 135 -4.15 -7.64 15.65
N GLY A 136 -5.40 -7.82 15.19
CA GLY A 136 -6.56 -8.05 16.04
C GLY A 136 -7.06 -6.80 16.78
N LEU A 137 -6.67 -5.60 16.33
CA LEU A 137 -7.03 -4.33 16.95
C LEU A 137 -8.26 -3.69 16.26
N PRO A 138 -9.00 -2.81 16.96
CA PRO A 138 -9.89 -1.88 16.28
C PRO A 138 -9.10 -0.96 15.34
N PHE A 139 -9.79 -0.30 14.39
CA PHE A 139 -9.13 0.73 13.58
C PHE A 139 -8.51 1.80 14.45
N VAL A 140 -7.28 2.19 14.11
CA VAL A 140 -6.50 3.14 14.90
C VAL A 140 -7.25 4.47 14.94
N ARG A 141 -7.53 4.95 16.14
CA ARG A 141 -8.35 6.15 16.36
C ARG A 141 -7.57 7.40 15.94
N PRO A 142 -8.15 8.33 15.15
CA PRO A 142 -7.53 9.63 14.91
C PRO A 142 -7.45 10.44 16.21
N TYR A 143 -6.27 10.96 16.52
CA TYR A 143 -5.95 11.70 17.75
C TYR A 143 -7.00 12.78 18.08
N LEU A 144 -7.39 13.58 17.08
CA LEU A 144 -8.31 14.71 17.29
C LEU A 144 -9.75 14.28 17.61
N SER A 145 -10.09 12.99 17.48
CA SER A 145 -11.41 12.46 17.84
C SER A 145 -11.53 11.97 19.29
N GLY A 146 -10.42 11.74 19.99
CA GLY A 146 -10.42 11.23 21.37
C GLY A 146 -10.21 12.33 22.41
N ARG A 147 -10.62 12.09 23.65
CA ARG A 147 -10.49 13.06 24.76
C ARG A 147 -9.98 12.43 26.05
N THR A 148 -10.10 11.12 26.21
CA THR A 148 -9.80 10.39 27.45
C THR A 148 -8.77 9.28 27.22
N ALA A 149 -8.12 8.80 28.29
CA ALA A 149 -7.18 7.68 28.19
C ALA A 149 -7.83 6.40 27.64
N GLU A 150 -9.10 6.16 27.97
CA GLU A 150 -9.91 5.03 27.47
C GLU A 150 -10.06 5.08 25.94
N ASP A 151 -10.25 6.27 25.36
CA ASP A 151 -10.40 6.44 23.91
C ASP A 151 -9.17 5.94 23.14
N PHE A 152 -8.00 5.99 23.78
CA PHE A 152 -6.70 5.63 23.24
C PHE A 152 -6.14 4.32 23.81
N ALA A 153 -7.00 3.48 24.40
CA ALA A 153 -6.60 2.18 24.96
C ALA A 153 -5.89 1.27 23.95
N SER A 154 -6.22 1.38 22.66
CA SER A 154 -5.59 0.65 21.54
C SER A 154 -4.61 1.50 20.71
N GLY A 155 -4.22 2.67 21.22
CA GLY A 155 -3.31 3.61 20.56
C GLY A 155 -4.04 4.72 19.80
N ALA A 156 -3.28 5.49 19.02
CA ALA A 156 -3.73 6.71 18.36
C ALA A 156 -3.00 6.94 17.03
N ASN A 157 -3.67 7.61 16.11
CA ASN A 157 -3.10 8.02 14.84
C ASN A 157 -3.02 9.55 14.78
N PHE A 158 -1.82 10.06 14.54
CA PHE A 158 -1.47 11.47 14.46
C PHE A 158 -1.35 11.97 13.03
N ALA A 159 -1.37 11.07 12.05
CA ALA A 159 -1.21 11.41 10.64
C ALA A 159 -2.30 12.37 10.16
N VAL A 160 -1.93 13.31 9.30
CA VAL A 160 -2.85 14.29 8.69
C VAL A 160 -2.64 14.38 7.19
N GLY A 161 -3.74 14.40 6.42
CA GLY A 161 -3.71 14.65 4.99
C GLY A 161 -2.84 15.86 4.59
N GLY A 162 -1.90 15.64 3.66
CA GLY A 162 -0.99 16.68 3.18
C GLY A 162 0.11 17.09 4.16
N ALA A 163 0.30 16.37 5.26
CA ALA A 163 1.40 16.59 6.19
C ALA A 163 2.76 16.36 5.52
N MET A 164 3.77 17.07 6.02
CA MET A 164 5.15 17.03 5.53
C MET A 164 6.06 16.45 6.62
N ALA A 165 7.22 15.90 6.25
CA ALA A 165 8.23 15.59 7.25
C ALA A 165 8.75 16.88 7.89
N LEU A 166 9.14 17.84 7.06
CA LEU A 166 9.73 19.11 7.49
C LEU A 166 8.66 20.19 7.74
N GLY A 167 8.92 21.04 8.73
CA GLY A 167 8.10 22.23 8.96
C GLY A 167 8.23 23.29 7.84
N PRO A 168 7.23 24.17 7.68
CA PRO A 168 7.15 25.11 6.56
C PRO A 168 8.31 26.13 6.52
N ASP A 169 8.92 26.44 7.67
CA ASP A 169 10.08 27.35 7.75
C ASP A 169 11.29 26.83 6.99
N PHE A 170 11.48 25.51 6.89
CA PHE A 170 12.54 24.92 6.08
C PHE A 170 12.47 25.36 4.61
N PHE A 171 11.23 25.38 4.07
CA PHE A 171 10.95 25.74 2.68
C PHE A 171 11.01 27.24 2.46
N ARG A 172 10.39 28.03 3.37
CA ARG A 172 10.44 29.50 3.32
C ARG A 172 11.88 30.01 3.38
N GLY A 173 12.71 29.45 4.26
CA GLY A 173 14.13 29.76 4.38
C GLY A 173 14.95 29.41 3.12
N ARG A 174 14.40 28.60 2.21
CA ARG A 174 14.99 28.26 0.90
C ARG A 174 14.31 28.98 -0.25
N GLY A 175 13.48 29.98 0.01
CA GLY A 175 12.75 30.73 -1.02
C GLY A 175 11.72 29.88 -1.76
N VAL A 176 11.14 28.87 -1.10
CA VAL A 176 9.98 28.12 -1.60
C VAL A 176 8.76 28.58 -0.80
N PRO A 177 7.77 29.24 -1.45
CA PRO A 177 6.55 29.64 -0.76
C PRO A 177 5.83 28.43 -0.17
N MET A 178 5.63 28.43 1.14
CA MET A 178 4.96 27.35 1.86
C MET A 178 4.06 27.95 2.95
N GLY A 179 2.77 27.64 2.87
CA GLY A 179 1.81 27.96 3.92
C GLY A 179 2.01 27.06 5.14
N ASP A 180 1.37 27.43 6.25
CA ASP A 180 1.43 26.59 7.44
C ASP A 180 0.65 25.30 7.21
N ARG A 181 1.32 24.17 7.49
CA ARG A 181 0.84 22.82 7.25
C ARG A 181 1.21 21.93 8.41
N MET A 182 0.44 20.85 8.57
CA MET A 182 0.83 19.78 9.47
C MET A 182 2.15 19.16 9.05
N HIS A 183 2.91 18.74 10.05
CA HIS A 183 4.22 18.14 9.86
C HIS A 183 4.61 17.32 11.10
N LEU A 184 5.65 16.50 10.99
CA LEU A 184 6.06 15.58 12.06
C LEU A 184 6.29 16.24 13.42
N ASP A 185 6.78 17.49 13.47
CA ASP A 185 6.97 18.18 14.75
C ASP A 185 5.63 18.47 15.47
N VAL A 186 4.55 18.73 14.72
CA VAL A 186 3.20 18.90 15.28
C VAL A 186 2.63 17.55 15.72
N GLU A 187 2.82 16.51 14.91
CA GLU A 187 2.36 15.15 15.25
C GLU A 187 3.08 14.62 16.51
N MET A 188 4.38 14.87 16.64
CA MET A 188 5.15 14.54 17.84
C MET A 188 4.71 15.37 19.05
N LYS A 189 4.37 16.65 18.87
CA LYS A 189 3.78 17.44 19.95
C LYS A 189 2.47 16.80 20.44
N TRP A 190 1.58 16.40 19.53
CA TRP A 190 0.34 15.71 19.90
C TRP A 190 0.60 14.38 20.59
N PHE A 191 1.63 13.65 20.17
CA PHE A 191 2.02 12.44 20.85
C PHE A 191 2.49 12.70 22.28
N HIS A 192 3.28 13.74 22.53
CA HIS A 192 3.64 14.14 23.89
C HIS A 192 2.42 14.54 24.73
N ASP A 193 1.50 15.34 24.17
CA ASP A 193 0.26 15.71 24.84
C ASP A 193 -0.56 14.45 25.21
N LEU A 194 -0.56 13.42 24.35
CA LEU A 194 -1.20 12.13 24.65
C LEU A 194 -0.46 11.35 25.75
N LEU A 195 0.87 11.34 25.77
CA LEU A 195 1.63 10.68 26.82
C LEU A 195 1.34 11.30 28.20
N ASP A 196 1.17 12.62 28.28
CA ASP A 196 0.77 13.30 29.51
C ASP A 196 -0.63 12.88 29.98
N LEU A 197 -1.54 12.59 29.05
CA LEU A 197 -2.88 12.06 29.36
C LEU A 197 -2.84 10.59 29.81
N LEU A 198 -2.02 9.76 29.16
CA LEU A 198 -1.96 8.31 29.44
C LEU A 198 -1.12 7.98 30.68
N CYS A 199 -0.13 8.81 31.00
CA CYS A 199 0.80 8.62 32.10
C CYS A 199 0.95 9.92 32.93
N PRO A 200 -0.11 10.35 33.62
CA PRO A 200 -0.15 11.66 34.28
C PRO A 200 0.71 11.75 35.55
N ALA A 201 1.08 10.61 36.15
CA ALA A 201 1.89 10.55 37.37
C ALA A 201 3.40 10.62 37.08
N ASP A 202 3.88 9.74 36.21
CA ASP A 202 5.26 9.73 35.73
C ASP A 202 5.30 9.22 34.28
N ARG A 203 6.01 9.93 33.39
CA ARG A 203 6.26 9.45 32.02
C ARG A 203 7.07 8.16 31.99
N ALA A 204 7.83 7.85 33.05
CA ALA A 204 8.49 6.55 33.19
C ALA A 204 7.48 5.38 33.24
N ASP A 205 6.26 5.61 33.73
CA ASP A 205 5.20 4.58 33.77
C ASP A 205 4.75 4.18 32.36
N CYS A 206 4.90 5.08 31.38
CA CYS A 206 4.62 4.79 29.98
C CYS A 206 5.62 3.82 29.36
N THR A 207 6.79 3.57 29.97
CA THR A 207 7.85 2.73 29.37
C THR A 207 7.35 1.33 29.01
N GLY A 208 6.53 0.71 29.88
CA GLY A 208 5.95 -0.60 29.61
C GLY A 208 4.99 -0.59 28.42
N MET A 209 4.11 0.43 28.36
CA MET A 209 3.20 0.65 27.24
C MET A 209 3.97 0.89 25.93
N MET A 210 4.95 1.78 25.95
CA MET A 210 5.78 2.15 24.81
C MET A 210 6.54 0.94 24.25
N ASN A 211 7.12 0.13 25.14
CA ASN A 211 7.86 -1.07 24.74
C ASN A 211 6.98 -2.09 24.00
N GLN A 212 5.73 -2.26 24.44
CA GLN A 212 4.80 -3.24 23.86
C GLN A 212 4.05 -2.72 22.63
N SER A 213 4.13 -1.43 22.31
CA SER A 213 3.37 -0.80 21.23
C SER A 213 4.10 -0.90 19.89
N LEU A 214 3.31 -0.95 18.80
CA LEU A 214 3.81 -0.82 17.44
C LEU A 214 3.76 0.64 17.00
N PHE A 215 4.86 1.16 16.48
CA PHE A 215 4.94 2.53 15.95
C PHE A 215 5.03 2.48 14.43
N LEU A 216 4.11 3.17 13.74
CA LEU A 216 4.17 3.36 12.29
C LEU A 216 4.60 4.82 12.04
N VAL A 217 5.76 5.02 11.42
CA VAL A 217 6.32 6.36 11.17
C VAL A 217 6.28 6.64 9.68
N GLY A 218 5.07 6.83 9.15
CA GLY A 218 4.83 7.18 7.75
C GLY A 218 3.77 6.32 7.03
N GLU A 219 3.63 6.48 5.71
CA GLU A 219 4.51 7.28 4.85
C GLU A 219 4.43 8.79 5.14
N ILE A 220 5.59 9.43 5.06
CA ILE A 220 5.79 10.86 5.27
C ILE A 220 7.06 11.28 4.54
N GLY A 221 7.05 12.48 3.96
CA GLY A 221 8.16 12.99 3.15
C GLY A 221 7.83 13.14 1.67
N GLY A 222 6.84 12.40 1.14
CA GLY A 222 6.34 12.58 -0.22
C GLY A 222 5.89 14.03 -0.49
N ASN A 223 5.11 14.62 0.44
CA ASN A 223 4.60 15.98 0.31
C ASN A 223 5.70 17.06 0.32
N ASP A 224 6.85 16.80 0.94
CA ASP A 224 8.04 17.67 0.92
C ASP A 224 8.60 17.88 -0.49
N TYR A 225 8.31 16.94 -1.40
CA TYR A 225 8.69 17.03 -2.81
C TYR A 225 7.52 17.42 -3.70
N ASN A 226 6.38 16.76 -3.48
CA ASN A 226 5.20 16.85 -4.34
C ASN A 226 4.60 18.27 -4.34
N ILE A 227 4.51 18.91 -3.18
CA ILE A 227 3.92 20.26 -3.08
C ILE A 227 4.81 21.31 -3.80
N PRO A 228 6.13 21.38 -3.56
CA PRO A 228 7.02 22.24 -4.34
C PRO A 228 7.00 21.92 -5.83
N LEU A 229 6.97 20.63 -6.20
CA LEU A 229 6.97 20.20 -7.60
C LEU A 229 5.72 20.70 -8.34
N LEU A 230 4.54 20.53 -7.74
CA LEU A 230 3.27 21.04 -8.27
C LEU A 230 3.22 22.58 -8.29
N SER A 231 4.00 23.23 -7.42
CA SER A 231 4.20 24.69 -7.38
C SER A 231 5.31 25.17 -8.33
N ARG A 232 5.76 24.31 -9.26
CA ARG A 232 6.76 24.60 -10.30
C ARG A 232 8.16 24.98 -9.76
N VAL A 233 8.50 24.53 -8.54
CA VAL A 233 9.88 24.63 -8.06
C VAL A 233 10.77 23.70 -8.91
N PRO A 234 11.95 24.15 -9.38
CA PRO A 234 12.83 23.32 -10.19
C PRO A 234 13.20 22.01 -9.48
N PHE A 235 13.11 20.89 -10.20
CA PHE A 235 13.34 19.56 -9.63
C PHE A 235 14.72 19.41 -8.98
N GLU A 236 15.77 19.98 -9.59
CA GLU A 236 17.12 19.95 -9.00
C GLU A 236 17.17 20.58 -7.60
N LYS A 237 16.38 21.64 -7.37
CA LYS A 237 16.25 22.26 -6.05
C LYS A 237 15.49 21.35 -5.10
N ILE A 238 14.40 20.73 -5.55
CA ILE A 238 13.59 19.80 -4.73
C ILE A 238 14.45 18.60 -4.28
N ARG A 239 15.26 18.05 -5.18
CA ARG A 239 16.16 16.93 -4.88
C ARG A 239 17.10 17.24 -3.70
N THR A 240 17.51 18.49 -3.53
CA THR A 240 18.37 18.92 -2.39
C THR A 240 17.68 18.80 -1.03
N PHE A 241 16.35 18.67 -0.97
CA PHE A 241 15.62 18.54 0.30
C PHE A 241 15.72 17.12 0.87
N THR A 242 16.00 16.12 0.04
CA THR A 242 15.97 14.69 0.39
C THR A 242 16.78 14.36 1.66
N PRO A 243 18.03 14.82 1.81
CA PRO A 243 18.80 14.54 3.03
C PRO A 243 18.15 15.11 4.29
N SER A 244 17.54 16.29 4.23
CA SER A 244 16.87 16.91 5.37
C SER A 244 15.56 16.20 5.73
N VAL A 245 14.81 15.75 4.73
CA VAL A 245 13.59 14.94 4.94
C VAL A 245 13.94 13.63 5.64
N VAL A 246 14.92 12.88 5.14
CA VAL A 246 15.38 11.63 5.76
C VAL A 246 15.93 11.87 7.17
N ALA A 247 16.70 12.94 7.38
CA ALA A 247 17.20 13.31 8.71
C ALA A 247 16.07 13.61 9.70
N LYS A 248 14.99 14.26 9.25
CA LYS A 248 13.82 14.53 10.10
C LYS A 248 13.09 13.25 10.48
N ILE A 249 12.86 12.34 9.54
CA ILE A 249 12.28 11.01 9.83
C ILE A 249 13.17 10.24 10.81
N SER A 250 14.49 10.22 10.58
CA SER A 250 15.48 9.60 11.47
C SER A 250 15.44 10.19 12.89
N SER A 251 15.31 11.52 13.00
CA SER A 251 15.17 12.22 14.28
C SER A 251 13.91 11.81 15.02
N THR A 252 12.76 11.74 14.34
CA THR A 252 11.48 11.31 14.94
C THR A 252 11.57 9.85 15.43
N VAL A 253 12.15 8.95 14.62
CA VAL A 253 12.40 7.55 15.04
C VAL A 253 13.29 7.50 16.28
N THR A 254 14.36 8.29 16.31
CA THR A 254 15.29 8.34 17.44
C THR A 254 14.62 8.86 18.71
N GLU A 255 13.75 9.87 18.59
CA GLU A 255 12.99 10.42 19.71
C GLU A 255 11.99 9.39 20.27
N LEU A 256 11.24 8.71 19.41
CA LEU A 256 10.33 7.63 19.82
C LEU A 256 11.08 6.50 20.56
N ILE A 257 12.28 6.14 20.09
CA ILE A 257 13.15 5.18 20.78
C ILE A 257 13.57 5.70 22.16
N GLY A 258 13.93 6.99 22.26
CA GLY A 258 14.24 7.66 23.52
C GLY A 258 13.07 7.66 24.52
N LEU A 259 11.84 7.69 24.02
CA LEU A 259 10.60 7.56 24.79
C LEU A 259 10.22 6.11 25.12
N GLY A 260 11.01 5.13 24.67
CA GLY A 260 10.83 3.72 25.03
C GLY A 260 10.24 2.83 23.93
N ALA A 261 10.04 3.34 22.71
CA ALA A 261 9.57 2.52 21.59
C ALA A 261 10.58 1.40 21.25
N LYS A 262 10.08 0.17 21.06
CA LYS A 262 10.90 -1.01 20.72
C LYS A 262 10.63 -1.61 19.36
N THR A 263 9.46 -1.38 18.77
CA THR A 263 9.11 -1.88 17.44
C THR A 263 8.56 -0.75 16.59
N LEU A 264 9.33 -0.33 15.59
CA LEU A 264 8.98 0.76 14.69
C LEU A 264 8.99 0.27 13.25
N VAL A 265 7.97 0.62 12.47
CA VAL A 265 7.87 0.39 11.03
C VAL A 265 7.95 1.74 10.34
N VAL A 266 8.93 1.88 9.45
CA VAL A 266 9.24 3.12 8.74
C VAL A 266 9.15 2.85 7.25
N PRO A 267 8.05 3.23 6.58
CA PRO A 267 7.90 3.03 5.16
C PRO A 267 8.69 4.03 4.32
N GLY A 268 9.14 3.59 3.14
CA GLY A 268 9.63 4.48 2.09
C GLY A 268 8.51 5.04 1.22
N ASN A 269 8.85 5.89 0.27
CA ASN A 269 7.93 6.45 -0.71
C ASN A 269 7.42 5.39 -1.69
N LEU A 270 6.17 5.55 -2.12
CA LEU A 270 5.54 4.82 -3.22
C LEU A 270 6.23 5.08 -4.58
N PRO A 271 5.98 4.27 -5.62
CA PRO A 271 6.47 4.55 -6.97
C PRO A 271 5.68 5.70 -7.61
N ILE A 272 6.08 6.94 -7.30
CA ILE A 272 5.30 8.13 -7.66
C ILE A 272 5.20 8.32 -9.18
N GLY A 273 6.11 7.75 -9.98
CA GLY A 273 5.99 7.78 -11.44
C GLY A 273 4.75 7.07 -11.99
N CYS A 274 4.09 6.24 -11.18
CA CYS A 274 2.86 5.53 -11.54
C CYS A 274 1.58 6.28 -11.13
N VAL A 275 1.71 7.44 -10.46
CA VAL A 275 0.57 8.22 -9.96
C VAL A 275 -0.16 8.91 -11.13
N PRO A 276 -1.47 8.71 -11.31
CA PRO A 276 -2.23 9.23 -12.46
C PRO A 276 -2.07 10.73 -12.71
N ASN A 277 -2.12 11.55 -11.65
CA ASN A 277 -1.94 12.99 -11.79
C ASN A 277 -0.55 13.37 -12.29
N TYR A 278 0.50 12.63 -11.89
CA TYR A 278 1.85 12.90 -12.38
C TYR A 278 2.04 12.42 -13.82
N LEU A 279 1.46 11.28 -14.19
CA LEU A 279 1.41 10.82 -15.58
C LEU A 279 0.73 11.84 -16.50
N MET A 280 -0.33 12.50 -16.02
CA MET A 280 -1.01 13.58 -16.76
C MET A 280 -0.17 14.86 -16.82
N ILE A 281 0.34 15.34 -15.69
CA ILE A 281 1.02 16.64 -15.57
C ILE A 281 2.39 16.63 -16.24
N PHE A 282 3.16 15.55 -16.07
CA PHE A 282 4.53 15.41 -16.56
C PHE A 282 4.63 14.46 -17.75
N LYS A 283 3.55 14.38 -18.53
CA LYS A 283 3.54 13.58 -19.76
C LYS A 283 4.69 14.00 -20.69
N SER A 284 5.27 13.02 -21.37
CA SER A 284 6.32 13.20 -22.36
C SER A 284 5.92 12.53 -23.66
N ASP A 285 6.35 13.11 -24.78
CA ASP A 285 6.19 12.48 -26.11
C ASP A 285 7.28 11.43 -26.38
N LYS A 286 8.30 11.33 -25.52
CA LYS A 286 9.41 10.38 -25.64
C LYS A 286 9.06 9.09 -24.91
N LYS A 287 9.04 7.98 -25.64
CA LYS A 287 8.75 6.65 -25.07
C LYS A 287 9.77 6.24 -24.01
N GLU A 288 11.01 6.73 -24.12
CA GLU A 288 12.13 6.40 -23.24
C GLU A 288 11.98 6.98 -21.82
N ASP A 289 11.14 8.01 -21.67
CA ASP A 289 10.85 8.62 -20.37
C ASP A 289 9.92 7.75 -19.51
N TYR A 290 9.34 6.71 -20.12
CA TYR A 290 8.48 5.73 -19.46
C TYR A 290 9.20 4.40 -19.24
N GLU A 291 8.79 3.69 -18.20
CA GLU A 291 9.17 2.31 -17.95
C GLU A 291 8.41 1.39 -18.93
N PRO A 292 9.09 0.55 -19.74
CA PRO A 292 8.42 -0.25 -20.77
C PRO A 292 7.40 -1.25 -20.24
N GLU A 293 7.62 -1.78 -19.03
CA GLU A 293 6.78 -2.82 -18.43
C GLU A 293 5.52 -2.26 -17.78
N THR A 294 5.62 -1.08 -17.17
CA THR A 294 4.58 -0.54 -16.30
C THR A 294 3.92 0.73 -16.86
N GLY A 295 4.55 1.41 -17.83
CA GLY A 295 4.08 2.71 -18.32
C GLY A 295 4.29 3.86 -17.33
N CYS A 296 4.98 3.64 -16.21
CA CYS A 296 5.26 4.68 -15.22
C CYS A 296 6.36 5.65 -15.68
N LEU A 297 6.34 6.89 -15.19
CA LEU A 297 7.41 7.87 -15.44
C LEU A 297 8.72 7.45 -14.76
N ARG A 298 9.75 7.19 -15.55
CA ARG A 298 11.02 6.64 -15.09
C ARG A 298 11.73 7.57 -14.10
N TRP A 299 11.89 8.84 -14.46
CA TRP A 299 12.66 9.80 -13.65
C TRP A 299 12.06 10.02 -12.25
N MET A 300 10.73 9.94 -12.15
CA MET A 300 10.00 10.03 -10.89
C MET A 300 10.18 8.79 -10.02
N ASN A 301 10.10 7.61 -10.63
CA ASN A 301 10.37 6.35 -9.93
C ASN A 301 11.82 6.26 -9.46
N GLU A 302 12.79 6.75 -10.25
CA GLU A 302 14.18 6.87 -9.84
C GLU A 302 14.36 7.85 -8.66
N PHE A 303 13.54 8.91 -8.59
CA PHE A 303 13.55 9.81 -7.44
C PHE A 303 12.99 9.17 -6.16
N SER A 304 11.87 8.42 -6.24
CA SER A 304 11.40 7.61 -5.10
C SER A 304 12.46 6.62 -4.63
N LYS A 305 13.11 5.90 -5.56
CA LYS A 305 14.22 4.99 -5.23
C LYS A 305 15.41 5.71 -4.57
N TYR A 306 15.72 6.93 -4.99
CA TYR A 306 16.77 7.74 -4.39
C TYR A 306 16.45 8.09 -2.92
N HIS A 307 15.24 8.59 -2.64
CA HIS A 307 14.78 8.82 -1.27
C HIS A 307 14.88 7.54 -0.44
N ASN A 308 14.29 6.44 -0.95
CA ASN A 308 14.20 5.19 -0.22
C ASN A 308 15.58 4.61 0.11
N ARG A 309 16.55 4.73 -0.81
CA ARG A 309 17.93 4.32 -0.55
C ARG A 309 18.55 5.09 0.61
N LEU A 310 18.41 6.42 0.62
CA LEU A 310 18.93 7.25 1.72
C LEU A 310 18.26 6.90 3.06
N LEU A 311 16.95 6.64 3.04
CA LEU A 311 16.21 6.21 4.22
C LEU A 311 16.70 4.84 4.71
N ILE A 312 16.87 3.85 3.83
CA ILE A 312 17.40 2.52 4.17
C ILE A 312 18.78 2.64 4.81
N ASP A 313 19.70 3.39 4.18
CA ASP A 313 21.06 3.61 4.70
C ASP A 313 21.04 4.23 6.10
N GLU A 314 20.11 5.15 6.35
CA GLU A 314 19.96 5.83 7.64
C GLU A 314 19.36 4.90 8.72
N LEU A 315 18.33 4.12 8.38
CA LEU A 315 17.74 3.13 9.28
C LEU A 315 18.74 2.02 9.63
N GLU A 316 19.63 1.63 8.71
CA GLU A 316 20.72 0.71 9.00
C GLU A 316 21.71 1.27 10.04
N LYS A 317 22.01 2.57 10.01
CA LYS A 317 22.82 3.21 11.06
C LYS A 317 22.07 3.17 12.39
N LEU A 318 20.79 3.54 12.42
CA LEU A 318 19.99 3.52 13.65
C LEU A 318 19.92 2.12 14.27
N ARG A 319 19.76 1.05 13.46
CA ARG A 319 19.80 -0.34 13.95
C ARG A 319 21.12 -0.69 14.63
N LYS A 320 22.25 -0.18 14.12
CA LYS A 320 23.59 -0.42 14.71
C LYS A 320 23.71 0.29 16.07
N PHE A 321 23.15 1.49 16.20
CA PHE A 321 23.15 2.26 17.45
C PHE A 321 22.14 1.73 18.48
N HIS A 322 20.99 1.25 18.04
CA HIS A 322 19.87 0.82 18.89
C HIS A 322 19.62 -0.70 18.77
N ARG A 323 20.61 -1.52 19.14
CA ARG A 323 20.57 -3.00 18.99
C ARG A 323 19.39 -3.70 19.67
N GLY A 324 18.78 -3.06 20.67
CA GLY A 324 17.61 -3.58 21.39
C GLY A 324 16.28 -3.05 20.85
N VAL A 325 16.24 -2.50 19.64
CA VAL A 325 15.05 -1.94 18.98
C VAL A 325 14.91 -2.58 17.61
N SER A 326 13.70 -3.04 17.30
CA SER A 326 13.33 -3.52 15.97
C SER A 326 12.87 -2.35 15.11
N ILE A 327 13.77 -1.85 14.27
CA ILE A 327 13.48 -0.81 13.28
C ILE A 327 13.25 -1.50 11.94
N ILE A 328 12.01 -1.58 11.48
CA ILE A 328 11.59 -2.27 10.26
C ILE A 328 11.45 -1.24 9.14
N TYR A 329 12.19 -1.42 8.05
CA TYR A 329 11.91 -0.70 6.82
C TYR A 329 10.74 -1.38 6.10
N ALA A 330 9.72 -0.62 5.74
CA ALA A 330 8.60 -1.10 4.92
C ALA A 330 8.73 -0.61 3.48
N ASP A 331 8.96 -1.54 2.55
CA ASP A 331 9.16 -1.27 1.14
C ASP A 331 7.82 -1.05 0.42
N TYR A 332 7.19 0.10 0.69
CA TYR A 332 5.96 0.50 -0.01
C TYR A 332 6.19 0.61 -1.51
N TYR A 333 7.39 1.01 -1.94
CA TYR A 333 7.76 1.05 -3.36
C TYR A 333 7.64 -0.32 -4.00
N GLY A 334 8.36 -1.31 -3.47
CA GLY A 334 8.36 -2.67 -4.00
C GLY A 334 6.98 -3.31 -3.96
N ALA A 335 6.28 -3.20 -2.82
CA ALA A 335 4.96 -3.80 -2.65
C ALA A 335 3.93 -3.20 -3.62
N ALA A 336 3.95 -1.88 -3.84
CA ALA A 336 3.08 -1.24 -4.82
C ALA A 336 3.50 -1.55 -6.26
N MET A 337 4.81 -1.75 -6.53
CA MET A 337 5.30 -2.02 -7.88
C MET A 337 4.74 -3.32 -8.48
N GLU A 338 4.46 -4.33 -7.64
CA GLU A 338 3.82 -5.57 -8.10
C GLU A 338 2.43 -5.35 -8.70
N ILE A 339 1.68 -4.37 -8.19
CA ILE A 339 0.36 -4.03 -8.74
C ILE A 339 0.50 -3.53 -10.17
N TYR A 340 1.53 -2.74 -10.47
CA TYR A 340 1.73 -2.20 -11.83
C TYR A 340 2.33 -3.24 -12.79
N ARG A 341 3.13 -4.18 -12.28
CA ARG A 341 3.75 -5.25 -13.07
C ARG A 341 2.82 -6.43 -13.33
N SER A 342 1.91 -6.72 -12.41
CA SER A 342 1.04 -7.90 -12.44
C SER A 342 -0.36 -7.58 -11.90
N PRO A 343 -1.06 -6.59 -12.47
CA PRO A 343 -2.32 -6.06 -11.93
C PRO A 343 -3.43 -7.13 -11.82
N GLU A 344 -3.42 -8.11 -12.72
CA GLU A 344 -4.34 -9.24 -12.75
C GLU A 344 -4.29 -10.10 -11.49
N GLN A 345 -3.11 -10.22 -10.84
CA GLN A 345 -2.97 -10.96 -9.58
C GLN A 345 -3.71 -10.29 -8.42
N PHE A 346 -3.97 -8.99 -8.55
CA PHE A 346 -4.69 -8.18 -7.58
C PHE A 346 -6.15 -7.92 -7.98
N GLY A 347 -6.59 -8.46 -9.13
CA GLY A 347 -7.92 -8.17 -9.69
C GLY A 347 -8.09 -6.74 -10.20
N ILE A 348 -6.98 -6.06 -10.49
CA ILE A 348 -6.96 -4.68 -10.97
C ILE A 348 -6.89 -4.70 -12.50
N ASP A 349 -7.82 -4.03 -13.17
CA ASP A 349 -7.86 -3.90 -14.64
C ASP A 349 -7.19 -2.58 -15.09
N HIS A 350 -7.18 -1.56 -14.23
CA HIS A 350 -6.73 -0.21 -14.53
C HIS A 350 -5.70 0.28 -13.50
N PRO A 351 -4.46 -0.23 -13.53
CA PRO A 351 -3.47 0.07 -12.49
C PRO A 351 -3.00 1.54 -12.49
N LEU A 352 -2.96 2.20 -13.65
CA LEU A 352 -2.49 3.58 -13.80
C LEU A 352 -3.62 4.62 -13.88
N ALA A 353 -4.87 4.25 -13.65
CA ALA A 353 -5.99 5.18 -13.75
C ALA A 353 -6.65 5.42 -12.38
N ALA A 354 -7.15 6.63 -12.19
CA ALA A 354 -8.02 6.98 -11.08
C ALA A 354 -9.46 6.50 -11.36
N CYS A 355 -10.09 5.89 -10.35
CA CYS A 355 -11.51 5.57 -10.41
C CYS A 355 -12.37 6.84 -10.31
N CYS A 356 -11.99 7.77 -9.44
CA CYS A 356 -12.72 9.00 -9.17
C CYS A 356 -11.92 10.23 -9.62
N GLY A 357 -12.48 11.04 -10.53
CA GLY A 357 -11.75 12.21 -11.05
C GLY A 357 -12.47 12.87 -12.22
N GLY A 358 -11.80 13.78 -12.93
CA GLY A 358 -12.40 14.53 -14.04
C GLY A 358 -12.58 13.75 -15.35
N GLY A 359 -12.20 12.46 -15.41
CA GLY A 359 -12.46 11.60 -16.57
C GLY A 359 -11.60 11.86 -17.82
N GLY A 360 -10.46 12.54 -17.69
CA GLY A 360 -9.46 12.70 -18.76
C GLY A 360 -8.49 11.51 -18.86
N PRO A 361 -7.31 11.68 -19.49
CA PRO A 361 -6.26 10.67 -19.49
C PRO A 361 -5.94 10.21 -18.07
N TYR A 362 -5.83 8.89 -17.87
CA TYR A 362 -5.65 8.28 -16.55
C TYR A 362 -6.79 8.56 -15.53
N GLY A 363 -7.99 8.96 -15.99
CA GLY A 363 -9.15 9.22 -15.13
C GLY A 363 -9.13 10.59 -14.43
N VAL A 364 -8.10 11.41 -14.65
CA VAL A 364 -7.85 12.67 -13.94
C VAL A 364 -8.06 13.90 -14.81
N SER A 365 -8.11 15.08 -14.19
CA SER A 365 -8.21 16.38 -14.86
C SER A 365 -7.49 17.47 -14.06
N MET A 366 -7.06 18.54 -14.72
CA MET A 366 -6.49 19.72 -14.05
C MET A 366 -7.54 20.58 -13.34
N THR A 367 -8.81 20.51 -13.77
CA THR A 367 -9.88 21.43 -13.33
C THR A 367 -10.93 20.78 -12.42
N ALA A 368 -11.05 19.45 -12.46
CA ALA A 368 -12.00 18.68 -11.66
C ALA A 368 -11.26 17.61 -10.84
N ARG A 369 -11.68 17.43 -9.59
CA ARG A 369 -11.09 16.48 -8.64
C ARG A 369 -12.20 15.57 -8.11
N CYS A 370 -11.84 14.37 -7.65
CA CYS A 370 -12.81 13.51 -6.97
C CYS A 370 -13.55 14.31 -5.89
N GLY A 371 -14.88 14.27 -5.83
CA GLY A 371 -15.66 15.00 -4.83
C GLY A 371 -15.68 16.53 -4.97
N TYR A 372 -15.10 17.13 -6.02
CA TYR A 372 -15.14 18.59 -6.25
C TYR A 372 -15.21 18.97 -7.73
N GLY A 373 -16.22 19.76 -8.09
CA GLY A 373 -16.54 20.12 -9.48
C GLY A 373 -17.25 18.99 -10.23
N GLU A 374 -17.13 18.98 -11.54
CA GLU A 374 -17.68 17.91 -12.40
C GLU A 374 -16.74 16.70 -12.42
N TYR A 375 -16.92 15.79 -11.46
CA TYR A 375 -16.16 14.55 -11.38
C TYR A 375 -17.02 13.33 -11.76
N LYS A 376 -16.34 12.25 -12.14
CA LYS A 376 -16.87 10.93 -12.41
C LYS A 376 -16.32 9.94 -11.41
N VAL A 377 -17.08 8.89 -11.16
CA VAL A 377 -16.65 7.72 -10.39
C VAL A 377 -16.80 6.52 -11.31
N CYS A 378 -15.85 5.60 -11.27
CA CYS A 378 -15.91 4.35 -12.02
C CYS A 378 -16.98 3.41 -11.44
N ASP A 379 -17.41 2.42 -12.22
CA ASP A 379 -18.47 1.50 -11.78
C ASP A 379 -18.00 0.50 -10.69
N ASP A 380 -16.71 0.16 -10.67
CA ASP A 380 -16.12 -0.79 -9.74
C ASP A 380 -14.72 -0.34 -9.26
N PRO A 381 -14.62 0.33 -8.10
CA PRO A 381 -13.37 0.81 -7.53
C PRO A 381 -12.32 -0.29 -7.29
N GLN A 382 -12.74 -1.56 -7.14
CA GLN A 382 -11.80 -2.67 -6.89
C GLN A 382 -10.90 -2.97 -8.10
N LYS A 383 -11.30 -2.53 -9.29
CA LYS A 383 -10.56 -2.74 -10.55
C LYS A 383 -9.54 -1.65 -10.85
N TYR A 384 -9.40 -0.63 -9.99
CA TYR A 384 -8.53 0.52 -10.25
C TYR A 384 -7.36 0.55 -9.25
N GLY A 385 -6.17 0.93 -9.73
CA GLY A 385 -4.99 1.09 -8.88
C GLY A 385 -5.01 2.37 -8.05
N SER A 386 -5.72 3.41 -8.51
CA SER A 386 -5.83 4.70 -7.83
C SER A 386 -7.28 5.09 -7.58
N TRP A 387 -7.54 5.70 -6.43
CA TRP A 387 -8.82 6.27 -6.09
C TRP A 387 -9.02 7.63 -6.77
N ASP A 388 -8.23 8.64 -6.41
CA ASP A 388 -8.46 10.04 -6.82
C ASP A 388 -7.35 10.63 -7.72
N GLY A 389 -6.42 9.79 -8.13
CA GLY A 389 -5.28 10.16 -8.96
C GLY A 389 -4.03 10.60 -8.19
N PHE A 390 -4.10 10.72 -6.86
CA PHE A 390 -2.94 10.79 -5.97
C PHE A 390 -2.85 9.58 -5.06
N HIS A 391 -4.00 9.12 -4.57
CA HIS A 391 -4.06 8.06 -3.58
C HIS A 391 -4.43 6.71 -4.22
N PRO A 392 -3.90 5.59 -3.70
CA PRO A 392 -4.35 4.25 -4.02
C PRO A 392 -5.84 4.03 -3.72
N SER A 393 -6.48 3.12 -4.46
CA SER A 393 -7.78 2.57 -4.06
C SER A 393 -7.65 1.66 -2.83
N GLU A 394 -8.75 1.32 -2.17
CA GLU A 394 -8.75 0.32 -1.10
C GLU A 394 -8.17 -1.00 -1.59
N ALA A 395 -8.48 -1.41 -2.83
CA ALA A 395 -7.94 -2.64 -3.42
C ALA A 395 -6.41 -2.60 -3.55
N ALA A 396 -5.86 -1.47 -4.01
CA ALA A 396 -4.42 -1.29 -4.08
C ALA A 396 -3.76 -1.21 -2.70
N TYR A 397 -4.36 -0.47 -1.74
CA TYR A 397 -3.89 -0.44 -0.36
C TYR A 397 -3.89 -1.82 0.29
N LYS A 398 -4.90 -2.65 0.01
CA LYS A 398 -4.96 -4.04 0.47
C LYS A 398 -3.82 -4.87 -0.12
N GLY A 399 -3.56 -4.75 -1.41
CA GLY A 399 -2.43 -5.42 -2.09
C GLY A 399 -1.09 -5.07 -1.44
N ILE A 400 -0.85 -3.78 -1.22
CA ILE A 400 0.36 -3.28 -0.54
C ILE A 400 0.45 -3.84 0.89
N ALA A 401 -0.62 -3.72 1.68
CA ALA A 401 -0.63 -4.19 3.06
C ALA A 401 -0.36 -5.70 3.17
N ILE A 402 -0.94 -6.52 2.28
CA ILE A 402 -0.68 -7.96 2.23
C ILE A 402 0.78 -8.24 1.88
N GLY A 403 1.36 -7.51 0.91
CA GLY A 403 2.78 -7.62 0.57
C GLY A 403 3.69 -7.32 1.76
N LEU A 404 3.36 -6.32 2.58
CA LEU A 404 4.12 -5.96 3.77
C LEU A 404 4.00 -6.99 4.90
N LEU A 405 2.78 -7.46 5.15
CA LEU A 405 2.46 -8.37 6.26
C LEU A 405 2.87 -9.82 6.00
N ARG A 406 2.80 -10.27 4.74
CA ARG A 406 3.01 -11.68 4.35
C ARG A 406 4.16 -11.90 3.38
N GLY A 407 4.55 -10.86 2.64
CA GLY A 407 5.60 -10.93 1.63
C GLY A 407 6.98 -10.59 2.18
N THR A 408 7.89 -10.26 1.27
CA THR A 408 9.29 -9.92 1.57
C THR A 408 9.56 -8.42 1.60
N TYR A 409 8.50 -7.60 1.67
CA TYR A 409 8.57 -6.14 1.57
C TYR A 409 8.80 -5.45 2.93
N THR A 410 9.23 -6.19 3.95
CA THR A 410 9.67 -5.64 5.23
C THR A 410 11.04 -6.17 5.62
N GLN A 411 11.91 -5.29 6.11
CA GLN A 411 13.28 -5.64 6.49
C GLN A 411 13.65 -5.01 7.84
N PRO A 412 13.87 -5.80 8.91
CA PRO A 412 13.57 -7.23 9.01
C PRO A 412 12.07 -7.52 8.85
N SER A 413 11.69 -8.78 8.62
CA SER A 413 10.29 -9.15 8.40
C SER A 413 9.41 -8.77 9.61
N ILE A 414 8.25 -8.15 9.34
CA ILE A 414 7.27 -7.82 10.37
C ILE A 414 6.70 -9.09 11.03
N SER A 415 6.54 -10.18 10.28
CA SER A 415 5.98 -11.44 10.80
C SER A 415 6.91 -12.13 11.79
N THR A 416 8.22 -12.04 11.59
CA THR A 416 9.21 -12.61 12.52
C THR A 416 9.46 -11.70 13.72
N THR A 417 9.28 -10.39 13.55
CA THR A 417 9.44 -9.40 14.62
C THR A 417 8.25 -9.43 15.59
N ILE A 418 7.04 -9.71 15.10
CA ILE A 418 5.80 -9.81 15.89
C ILE A 418 5.38 -11.30 15.97
N SER A 419 6.30 -12.13 16.46
CA SER A 419 6.21 -13.60 16.42
C SER A 419 5.09 -14.21 17.27
N SER A 420 4.48 -13.45 18.18
CA SER A 420 3.36 -13.88 19.03
C SER A 420 1.99 -13.77 18.33
N CYS A 421 1.94 -13.54 17.02
CA CYS A 421 0.71 -13.30 16.26
C CYS A 421 0.26 -14.56 15.49
N PRO A 422 -0.67 -15.38 16.02
CA PRO A 422 -1.21 -16.55 15.31
C PRO A 422 -1.87 -16.16 13.97
N GLN A 423 -2.41 -14.95 13.87
CA GLN A 423 -3.00 -14.41 12.64
C GLN A 423 -1.95 -14.25 11.54
N LEU A 424 -0.70 -13.87 11.85
CA LEU A 424 0.37 -13.81 10.84
C LEU A 424 0.83 -15.20 10.39
N THR A 425 0.61 -16.24 11.20
CA THR A 425 0.98 -17.63 10.89
C THR A 425 -0.11 -18.38 10.10
N GLU A 426 -1.40 -18.18 10.42
CA GLU A 426 -2.55 -18.74 9.65
C GLU A 426 -2.75 -18.06 8.29
N LEU A 427 -2.33 -16.80 8.15
CA LEU A 427 -2.37 -16.08 6.89
C LEU A 427 -1.31 -16.56 5.87
N GLY A 428 -0.28 -17.28 6.31
CA GLY A 428 0.77 -17.86 5.46
C GLY A 428 0.38 -19.18 4.79
N SER A 429 -0.63 -19.88 5.31
CA SER A 429 -1.08 -21.20 4.82
C SER A 429 -2.30 -21.14 3.89
N SER A 430 -2.92 -19.97 3.72
CA SER A 430 -4.23 -19.81 3.04
C SER A 430 -4.18 -19.06 1.69
N VAL A 431 -2.99 -18.71 1.18
CA VAL A 431 -2.84 -18.07 -0.13
C VAL A 431 -2.06 -18.98 -1.07
N GLU A 432 -2.79 -19.79 -1.84
CA GLU A 432 -2.29 -20.19 -3.16
C GLU A 432 -2.26 -18.93 -4.03
N TYR A 433 -1.06 -18.39 -4.26
CA TYR A 433 -0.85 -17.66 -5.50
C TYR A 433 -1.27 -18.62 -6.62
N LYS A 434 -2.10 -18.16 -7.58
CA LYS A 434 -2.22 -18.87 -8.85
C LYS A 434 -0.81 -18.90 -9.46
N ASN A 435 -0.08 -19.97 -9.18
CA ASN A 435 1.13 -20.32 -9.90
C ASN A 435 0.69 -20.59 -11.33
N CYS A 436 0.73 -19.57 -12.18
CA CYS A 436 0.91 -19.80 -13.61
C CYS A 436 2.29 -20.42 -13.76
N GLY A 437 2.30 -21.75 -13.82
CA GLY A 437 3.47 -22.58 -13.53
C GLY A 437 4.73 -22.15 -14.26
N THR A 438 5.81 -22.01 -13.49
CA THR A 438 7.13 -22.41 -13.97
C THR A 438 7.13 -23.92 -14.12
N VAL A 439 7.24 -24.41 -15.35
CA VAL A 439 7.49 -25.83 -15.60
C VAL A 439 8.79 -26.21 -14.88
N PRO A 440 8.81 -27.20 -13.98
CA PRO A 440 10.06 -27.67 -13.39
C PRO A 440 10.92 -28.25 -14.51
N HIS A 441 12.15 -27.75 -14.61
CA HIS A 441 13.15 -28.13 -15.61
C HIS A 441 13.66 -29.59 -15.49
N LEU A 442 12.98 -30.47 -14.74
CA LEU A 442 13.44 -31.82 -14.42
C LEU A 442 12.87 -32.94 -15.30
N THR A 443 11.87 -32.67 -16.16
CA THR A 443 11.26 -33.74 -16.98
C THR A 443 11.88 -33.90 -18.38
N VAL A 444 12.69 -32.93 -18.84
CA VAL A 444 13.31 -32.97 -20.18
C VAL A 444 14.60 -33.79 -20.18
N VAL A 445 15.33 -33.86 -19.07
CA VAL A 445 16.59 -34.65 -18.98
C VAL A 445 16.29 -36.16 -18.95
N ALA A 446 15.19 -36.58 -18.33
CA ALA A 446 14.79 -37.99 -18.28
C ALA A 446 14.30 -38.53 -19.64
N GLN A 447 13.68 -37.68 -20.47
CA GLN A 447 13.24 -38.09 -21.81
C GLN A 447 14.40 -38.13 -22.83
N VAL A 448 15.44 -37.30 -22.67
CA VAL A 448 16.63 -37.35 -23.54
C VAL A 448 17.53 -38.56 -23.22
N ILE A 449 17.65 -38.94 -21.94
CA ILE A 449 18.41 -40.14 -21.54
C ILE A 449 17.67 -41.43 -21.93
N GLY A 450 16.33 -41.45 -21.87
CA GLY A 450 15.52 -42.59 -22.32
C GLY A 450 15.60 -42.85 -23.83
N TRP A 451 15.74 -41.80 -24.65
CA TRP A 451 15.88 -41.93 -26.11
C TRP A 451 17.28 -42.36 -26.56
N LEU A 452 18.33 -42.03 -25.80
CA LEU A 452 19.71 -42.47 -26.08
C LEU A 452 19.95 -43.94 -25.74
N LEU A 453 19.28 -44.48 -24.71
CA LEU A 453 19.38 -45.90 -24.34
C LEU A 453 18.60 -46.84 -25.28
N PHE A 454 17.57 -46.34 -25.98
CA PHE A 454 16.80 -47.13 -26.94
C PHE A 454 17.55 -47.34 -28.27
N PHE A 455 18.51 -46.47 -28.62
CA PHE A 455 19.30 -46.57 -29.85
C PHE A 455 20.61 -47.37 -29.72
N VAL A 456 21.02 -47.75 -28.50
CA VAL A 456 22.22 -48.58 -28.25
C VAL A 456 21.88 -50.09 -28.18
N HIS A 457 20.61 -50.45 -28.31
CA HIS A 457 20.17 -51.86 -28.34
C HIS A 457 19.60 -52.33 -29.69
N PHE A 458 19.67 -51.49 -30.74
CA PHE A 458 19.25 -51.84 -32.10
C PHE A 458 20.19 -51.25 -33.17
N LEU A 459 21.50 -51.33 -32.93
CA LEU A 459 22.55 -51.22 -33.94
C LEU A 459 23.62 -52.29 -33.71
#